data_AF-A0A0P1H498-F1
#
_entry.id   AF-A0A0P1H498-F1
#
_cell.length_a   1.000
_cell.length_b   1.000
_cell.length_c   1.000
_cell.angle_alpha   90.00
_cell.angle_beta   90.00
_cell.angle_gamma   90.00
#
_symmetry.space_group_name_H-M   'P 1'
#
loop_
_entity.id
_entity.type
_entity.pdbx_description
1 polymer ?
#
loop_
_entity_poly.entity_id
_entity_poly.type
_entity_poly.pdbx_seq_one_letter_code
_entity_poly.pdbx_strand_id
1 'polypeptide(L)'
;MNAHATAERSFPCDLIKSRHPLNISKHEQRVLHELALGGSIHHERGENGKIYAVTCFTRAGHVLADCTLDVFLRLRKRRLIRSQNGQPYRASAKGIKAVRAQLNQR
;
A
#
# COMPACT_ATOMS: atom_id res chain seq x y z
N MET A 1 14.66 -16.20 26.72
CA MET A 1 13.67 -15.11 26.49
C MET A 1 14.47 -13.87 26.12
N ASN A 2 14.51 -13.28 24.93
CA ASN A 2 13.47 -12.99 23.94
C ASN A 2 14.08 -12.78 22.55
N ALA A 3 13.43 -13.33 21.52
CA ALA A 3 13.77 -13.08 20.13
C ALA A 3 13.19 -11.73 19.68
N HIS A 4 13.98 -10.66 19.78
CA HIS A 4 13.68 -9.38 19.10
C HIS A 4 14.44 -9.34 17.77
N ALA A 5 13.89 -10.02 16.77
CA ALA A 5 14.32 -9.87 15.39
C ALA A 5 13.62 -8.65 14.78
N THR A 6 14.15 -7.45 15.06
CA THR A 6 13.82 -6.20 14.35
C THR A 6 14.40 -6.30 12.95
N ALA A 7 13.69 -6.99 12.06
CA ALA A 7 14.05 -7.07 10.66
C ALA A 7 13.66 -5.75 9.96
N GLU A 8 14.56 -4.76 10.05
CA GLU A 8 14.62 -3.60 9.16
C GLU A 8 14.88 -4.10 7.73
N ARG A 9 13.86 -4.65 7.08
CA ARG A 9 13.95 -5.05 5.68
C ARG A 9 13.87 -3.80 4.83
N SER A 10 15.03 -3.20 4.62
CA SER A 10 15.35 -2.42 3.43
C SER A 10 14.87 -3.23 2.24
N PHE A 11 13.74 -2.82 1.68
CA PHE A 11 13.19 -3.46 0.51
C PHE A 11 13.98 -2.95 -0.70
N PRO A 12 14.73 -3.81 -1.42
CA PRO A 12 15.35 -3.42 -2.67
C PRO A 12 14.23 -3.04 -3.64
N CYS A 13 14.13 -1.74 -3.93
CA CYS A 13 13.15 -1.15 -4.83
C CYS A 13 13.67 -1.26 -6.26
N ASP A 14 13.90 -2.47 -6.75
CA ASP A 14 14.22 -2.68 -8.15
C ASP A 14 13.08 -3.38 -8.88
N LEU A 15 12.77 -2.80 -10.05
CA LEU A 15 11.78 -3.18 -11.03
C LEU A 15 10.34 -2.66 -10.78
N ILE A 16 10.04 -1.48 -11.35
CA ILE A 16 9.25 -1.33 -12.59
C ILE A 16 9.27 0.17 -12.97
N LYS A 17 10.01 0.47 -14.04
CA LYS A 17 9.95 1.75 -14.78
C LYS A 17 8.60 1.82 -15.50
N SER A 18 7.62 2.47 -14.88
CA SER A 18 6.46 3.00 -15.58
C SER A 18 6.22 4.42 -15.07
N ARG A 19 6.85 5.39 -15.76
CA ARG A 19 6.43 6.80 -15.71
C ARG A 19 5.25 6.90 -16.67
N HIS A 20 4.04 6.75 -16.16
CA HIS A 20 2.85 7.25 -16.83
C HIS A 20 2.28 8.37 -15.94
N PRO A 21 1.76 9.45 -16.53
CA PRO A 21 1.18 10.58 -15.80
C PRO A 21 0.04 10.12 -14.87
N LEU A 22 -0.47 11.01 -14.01
CA LEU A 22 -1.40 10.73 -12.89
C LEU A 22 -2.77 10.13 -13.28
N ASN A 23 -2.80 8.95 -13.90
CA ASN A 23 -3.98 8.12 -14.12
C ASN A 23 -4.10 7.12 -12.95
N ILE A 24 -4.54 7.62 -11.79
CA ILE A 24 -4.95 6.70 -10.71
C ILE A 24 -6.24 6.02 -11.19
N SER A 25 -6.15 4.71 -11.43
CA SER A 25 -7.31 3.93 -11.84
C SER A 25 -8.37 3.94 -10.74
N LYS A 26 -9.66 3.79 -11.09
CA LYS A 26 -10.76 3.75 -10.10
C LYS A 26 -10.47 2.78 -8.93
N HIS A 27 -9.84 1.64 -9.23
CA HIS A 27 -9.41 0.64 -8.24
C HIS A 27 -8.32 1.16 -7.29
N GLU A 28 -7.26 1.81 -7.80
CA GLU A 28 -6.20 2.41 -6.96
C GLU A 28 -6.78 3.50 -6.04
N GLN A 29 -7.70 4.32 -6.57
CA GLN A 29 -8.36 5.36 -5.79
C GLN A 29 -9.21 4.75 -4.67
N ARG A 30 -9.97 3.70 -4.98
CA ARG A 30 -10.81 2.98 -4.01
C ARG A 30 -9.97 2.37 -2.90
N VAL A 31 -8.92 1.63 -3.25
CA VAL A 31 -7.99 1.03 -2.28
C VAL A 31 -7.38 2.12 -1.40
N LEU A 32 -6.86 3.20 -1.99
CA LEU A 32 -6.24 4.27 -1.21
C LEU A 32 -7.25 5.01 -0.32
N HIS A 33 -8.50 5.16 -0.76
CA HIS A 33 -9.58 5.74 0.02
C HIS A 33 -9.91 4.89 1.26
N GLU A 34 -10.07 3.58 1.10
CA GLU A 34 -10.30 2.67 2.24
C GLU A 34 -9.15 2.69 3.25
N LEU A 35 -7.91 2.78 2.76
CA LEU A 35 -6.73 2.93 3.62
C LEU A 35 -6.72 4.29 4.33
N ALA A 36 -7.18 5.36 3.67
CA ALA A 36 -7.30 6.69 4.25
C ALA A 36 -8.40 6.77 5.33
N LEU A 37 -9.44 5.95 5.23
CA LEU A 37 -10.50 5.82 6.24
C LEU A 37 -10.08 5.02 7.48
N GLY A 38 -8.92 4.38 7.46
CA GLY A 38 -8.39 3.56 8.56
C GLY A 38 -8.09 2.11 8.20
N GLY A 39 -8.10 1.75 6.92
CA GLY A 39 -7.68 0.43 6.45
C GLY A 39 -6.17 0.17 6.58
N SER A 40 -5.79 -1.09 6.38
CA SER A 40 -4.41 -1.55 6.41
C SER A 40 -4.13 -2.58 5.31
N ILE A 41 -2.94 -2.54 4.71
CA ILE A 41 -2.49 -3.57 3.77
C ILE A 41 -1.53 -4.52 4.47
N HIS A 42 -1.90 -5.79 4.46
CA HIS A 42 -1.05 -6.89 4.89
C HIS A 42 -0.31 -7.44 3.66
N HIS A 43 0.95 -7.84 3.84
CA HIS A 43 1.76 -8.41 2.77
C HIS A 43 2.33 -9.75 3.22
N GLU A 44 2.38 -10.70 2.30
CA GLU A 44 3.02 -11.99 2.52
C GLU A 44 4.33 -12.04 1.74
N ARG A 45 5.41 -12.41 2.44
CA ARG A 45 6.75 -12.54 1.87
C ARG A 45 7.06 -14.01 1.70
N GLY A 46 7.49 -14.38 0.50
CA GLY A 46 7.96 -15.73 0.22
C GLY A 46 9.37 -15.95 0.76
N GLU A 47 9.89 -17.16 0.59
CA GLU A 47 11.24 -17.55 1.05
C GLU A 47 12.35 -16.65 0.48
N ASN A 48 12.17 -16.13 -0.73
CA ASN A 48 13.09 -15.19 -1.38
C ASN A 48 13.02 -13.75 -0.83
N GLY A 49 12.21 -13.49 0.21
CA GLY A 49 12.00 -12.16 0.79
C GLY A 49 11.16 -11.19 -0.06
N LYS A 50 10.71 -11.63 -1.24
CA LYS A 50 9.82 -10.87 -2.12
C LYS A 50 8.36 -10.99 -1.65
N ILE A 51 7.62 -9.90 -1.79
CA ILE A 51 6.17 -9.91 -1.54
C ILE A 51 5.49 -10.61 -2.72
N TYR A 52 4.75 -11.69 -2.47
CA TYR A 52 3.97 -12.39 -3.50
C TYR A 52 2.47 -12.14 -3.39
N ALA A 53 1.97 -11.86 -2.18
CA ALA A 53 0.57 -11.55 -1.95
C ALA A 53 0.41 -10.30 -1.09
N VAL A 54 -0.67 -9.58 -1.35
CA VAL A 54 -1.09 -8.41 -0.58
C VAL A 54 -2.58 -8.51 -0.32
N THR A 55 -2.98 -8.17 0.89
CA THR A 55 -4.37 -8.23 1.34
C THR A 55 -4.72 -6.89 1.96
N CYS A 56 -5.59 -6.14 1.30
CA CYS A 56 -6.07 -4.87 1.80
C CYS A 56 -7.29 -5.08 2.69
N PHE A 57 -7.22 -4.59 3.93
CA PHE A 57 -8.32 -4.55 4.87
C PHE A 57 -8.89 -3.14 4.95
N THR A 58 -10.21 -3.01 4.92
CA THR A 58 -10.91 -1.75 5.21
C THR A 58 -10.94 -1.47 6.70
N ARG A 59 -11.41 -0.27 7.08
CA ARG A 59 -11.72 0.08 8.47
C ARG A 59 -12.67 -0.93 9.13
N ALA A 60 -13.54 -1.57 8.35
CA ALA A 60 -14.49 -2.57 8.85
C ALA A 60 -13.88 -3.99 8.94
N GLY A 61 -12.62 -4.19 8.54
CA GLY A 61 -11.98 -5.50 8.50
C GLY A 61 -12.33 -6.34 7.27
N HIS A 62 -12.98 -5.76 6.26
CA HIS A 62 -13.27 -6.46 5.01
C HIS A 62 -12.06 -6.47 4.08
N VAL A 63 -11.87 -7.59 3.37
CA VAL A 63 -10.82 -7.71 2.35
C VAL A 63 -11.28 -7.09 1.03
N LEU A 64 -10.48 -6.18 0.47
CA LEU A 64 -10.69 -5.66 -0.88
C LEU A 64 -10.11 -6.65 -1.90
N ALA A 65 -10.99 -7.27 -2.68
CA ALA A 65 -10.60 -8.08 -3.84
C ALA A 65 -9.91 -7.23 -4.94
N ASP A 66 -10.22 -5.94 -5.00
CA ASP A 66 -9.63 -4.98 -5.95
C ASP A 66 -8.15 -4.63 -5.66
N CYS A 67 -7.58 -5.14 -4.55
CA CYS A 67 -6.22 -4.86 -4.11
C CYS A 67 -5.23 -5.87 -4.70
N THR A 68 -4.61 -5.51 -5.82
CA THR A 68 -3.57 -6.33 -6.46
C THR A 68 -2.16 -5.88 -6.07
N LEU A 69 -1.17 -6.75 -6.28
CA LEU A 69 0.25 -6.44 -6.05
C LEU A 69 0.71 -5.22 -6.85
N ASP A 70 0.22 -5.06 -8.09
CA ASP A 70 0.55 -3.92 -8.94
C ASP A 70 0.04 -2.59 -8.35
N VAL A 71 -1.20 -2.57 -7.84
CA VAL A 71 -1.77 -1.42 -7.13
C VAL A 71 -0.91 -1.08 -5.90
N PHE A 72 -0.57 -2.08 -5.09
CA PHE A 72 0.30 -1.89 -3.93
C PHE A 72 1.66 -1.28 -4.31
N LEU A 73 2.31 -1.82 -5.34
CA LEU A 73 3.61 -1.33 -5.83
C LEU A 73 3.52 0.12 -6.31
N ARG A 74 2.46 0.49 -7.04
CA ARG A 74 2.22 1.87 -7.49
C ARG A 74 2.00 2.83 -6.33
N LEU A 75 1.14 2.48 -5.37
CA LEU A 75 0.88 3.28 -4.17
C LEU A 75 2.17 3.49 -3.36
N ARG A 76 2.97 2.44 -3.23
CA ARG A 76 4.25 2.47 -2.52
C ARG A 76 5.29 3.32 -3.26
N LYS A 77 5.46 3.15 -4.57
CA LYS A 77 6.37 3.94 -5.40
C LYS A 77 6.08 5.44 -5.29
N ARG A 78 4.81 5.81 -5.17
CA ARG A 78 4.35 7.20 -5.01
C ARG A 78 4.43 7.73 -3.58
N ARG A 79 4.78 6.88 -2.61
CA ARG A 79 4.78 7.16 -1.17
C ARG A 79 3.39 7.52 -0.61
N LEU A 80 2.33 6.97 -1.21
CA LEU A 80 0.94 7.16 -0.75
C LEU A 80 0.59 6.23 0.42
N ILE A 81 1.34 5.13 0.55
CA ILE A 81 1.28 4.21 1.69
C ILE A 81 2.64 4.11 2.37
N ARG A 82 2.64 3.82 3.67
CA ARG A 82 3.86 3.63 4.47
C ARG A 82 3.65 2.51 5.49
N SER A 83 4.67 1.70 5.70
CA SER A 83 4.76 0.80 6.85
C SER A 83 5.58 1.49 7.95
N GLN A 84 5.16 1.35 9.21
CA GLN A 84 5.85 1.88 10.38
C GLN A 84 6.15 0.73 11.34
N ASN A 85 7.39 0.60 11.82
CA ASN A 85 7.79 -0.43 12.81
C ASN A 85 7.40 -1.87 12.44
N GLY A 86 7.48 -2.23 11.15
CA GLY A 86 7.09 -3.57 10.68
C GLY A 86 5.57 -3.83 10.67
N GLN A 87 4.75 -2.84 11.00
CA GLN A 87 3.30 -2.93 10.96
C GLN A 87 2.77 -2.98 9.52
N PRO A 88 1.53 -3.46 9.33
CA PRO A 88 0.82 -3.36 8.05
C PRO A 88 0.90 -1.97 7.44
N TYR A 89 0.94 -1.90 6.11
CA TYR A 89 1.02 -0.61 5.42
C TYR A 89 -0.28 0.17 5.61
N ARG A 90 -0.17 1.47 5.90
CA ARG A 90 -1.31 2.38 6.07
C ARG A 90 -1.21 3.56 5.11
N ALA A 91 -2.31 4.27 4.90
CA ALA A 91 -2.28 5.51 4.12
C ALA A 91 -1.37 6.55 4.80
N SER A 92 -0.46 7.14 4.02
CA SER A 92 0.35 8.26 4.48
C SER A 92 -0.42 9.57 4.37
N ALA A 93 0.05 10.64 5.00
CA ALA A 93 -0.53 11.98 4.83
C ALA A 93 -0.61 12.39 3.35
N LYS A 94 0.38 12.00 2.54
CA LYS A 94 0.38 12.21 1.09
C LYS A 94 -0.71 11.39 0.38
N GLY A 95 -0.91 10.15 0.81
CA GLY A 95 -2.01 9.29 0.35
C GLY A 95 -3.38 9.93 0.59
N ILE A 96 -3.63 10.38 1.83
CA ILE A 96 -4.87 11.03 2.22
C ILE A 96 -5.11 12.31 1.40
N LYS A 97 -4.07 13.14 1.21
CA LYS A 97 -4.17 14.35 0.38
C LYS A 97 -4.46 14.02 -1.09
N ALA A 98 -3.85 12.97 -1.64
CA ALA A 98 -4.09 12.54 -3.02
C ALA A 98 -5.54 12.07 -3.24
N VAL A 99 -6.10 11.33 -2.28
CA VAL A 99 -7.51 10.91 -2.30
C VAL A 99 -8.43 12.13 -2.34
N ARG A 100 -8.20 13.11 -1.44
CA ARG A 100 -8.99 14.35 -1.39
C ARG A 100 -8.87 15.17 -2.68
N ALA A 101 -7.65 15.30 -3.21
CA ALA A 101 -7.41 16.05 -4.44
C ALA A 101 -8.20 15.48 -5.63
N GLN A 102 -8.32 14.15 -5.74
CA GLN A 102 -9.03 13.51 -6.85
C GLN A 102 -10.55 13.42 -6.62
N LEU A 103 -11.03 13.41 -5.38
CA LEU A 103 -12.47 13.58 -5.08
C LEU A 103 -12.97 14.97 -5.49
N ASN A 104 -12.10 15.98 -5.43
CA ASN A 104 -12.40 17.35 -5.83
C ASN A 104 -12.34 17.59 -7.36
N GLN A 105 -12.02 16.57 -8.17
CA GLN A 105 -11.91 16.66 -9.64
C GLN A 105 -13.06 15.96 -10.35
N ARG A 106 -14.26 15.93 -9.76
CA ARG A 106 -15.47 15.35 -10.35
C ARG A 106 -16.52 16.42 -10.61
#